data_AF-A0A5B1QLW6-F1
#
_entry.id   AF-A0A5B1QLW6-F1
#
_cell.length_a   1.000
_cell.length_b   1.000
_cell.length_c   1.000
_cell.angle_alpha   90.00
_cell.angle_beta   90.00
_cell.angle_gamma   90.00
#
_symmetry.space_group_name_H-M   'P 1'
#
loop_
_entity.id
_entity.type
_entity.pdbx_description
1 polymer ?
#
loop_
_entity_poly.entity_id
_entity_poly.type
_entity_poly.pdbx_seq_one_letter_code
_entity_poly.pdbx_strand_id
1 'polypeptide(L)'
;MRAVESKAADAVLVASLFKRAREKDLCSPEAFEEGLTPLAEIIDDVAIDAPKAFELFAVMVEGSGLHEDEERRARLAEKSIDSAKLQKLFAHRTLWVAYRHWY
;
A
#
# COMPACT_ATOMS: atom_id res chain seq x y z
N MET A 1 -24.99 7.24 5.40
CA MET A 1 -24.56 6.34 4.31
C MET A 1 -23.22 5.73 4.72
N ARG A 2 -23.20 4.56 5.37
CA ARG A 2 -22.00 3.98 6.05
C ARG A 2 -21.25 2.92 5.23
N ALA A 3 -21.60 2.72 3.95
CA ALA A 3 -21.06 1.63 3.13
C ALA A 3 -19.75 1.97 2.39
N VAL A 4 -19.28 3.22 2.42
CA VAL A 4 -18.08 3.64 1.66
C VAL A 4 -16.79 3.53 2.50
N GLU A 5 -16.90 3.39 3.82
CA GLU A 5 -15.76 3.47 4.75
C GLU A 5 -14.99 2.15 4.93
N SER A 6 -15.61 1.00 4.63
CA SER A 6 -15.05 -0.31 4.97
C SER A 6 -13.70 -0.60 4.30
N LYS A 7 -13.46 -0.20 3.04
CA LYS A 7 -12.21 -0.60 2.35
C LYS A 7 -11.02 0.32 2.65
N ALA A 8 -11.28 1.60 2.94
CA ALA A 8 -10.22 2.56 3.24
C ALA A 8 -9.75 2.49 4.70
N ALA A 9 -10.69 2.33 5.64
CA ALA A 9 -10.35 2.16 7.05
C ALA A 9 -9.51 0.88 7.27
N ASP A 10 -9.85 -0.21 6.60
CA ASP A 10 -9.11 -1.47 6.69
C ASP A 10 -7.66 -1.32 6.18
N ALA A 11 -7.45 -0.65 5.04
CA ALA A 11 -6.10 -0.39 4.53
C ALA A 11 -5.26 0.45 5.50
N VAL A 12 -5.87 1.46 6.16
CA VAL A 12 -5.21 2.28 7.19
C VAL A 12 -4.87 1.47 8.44
N LEU A 13 -5.75 0.54 8.86
CA LEU A 13 -5.48 -0.37 9.98
C LEU A 13 -4.30 -1.30 9.66
N VAL A 14 -4.27 -1.88 8.47
CA VAL A 14 -3.16 -2.74 8.02
C VAL A 14 -1.86 -1.94 7.93
N ALA A 15 -1.89 -0.73 7.34
CA ALA A 15 -0.72 0.13 7.27
C ALA A 15 -0.21 0.53 8.67
N SER A 16 -1.13 0.80 9.61
CA SER A 16 -0.78 1.06 11.02
C SER A 16 -0.15 -0.16 11.68
N LEU A 17 -0.65 -1.36 11.42
CA LEU A 17 -0.07 -2.61 11.91
C LEU A 17 1.35 -2.82 11.36
N PHE A 18 1.55 -2.66 10.05
CA PHE A 18 2.86 -2.78 9.42
C PHE A 18 3.85 -1.78 9.97
N LYS A 19 3.43 -0.53 10.16
CA LYS A 19 4.24 0.50 10.78
C LYS A 19 4.69 0.09 12.18
N ARG A 20 3.79 -0.44 13.00
CA ARG A 20 4.12 -0.94 14.35
C ARG A 20 5.06 -2.14 14.32
N ALA A 21 4.87 -3.07 13.37
CA ALA A 21 5.75 -4.22 13.20
C ALA A 21 7.16 -3.79 12.80
N ARG A 22 7.28 -2.85 11.85
CA ARG A 22 8.56 -2.23 11.45
C ARG A 22 9.24 -1.49 12.59
N GLU A 23 8.51 -0.62 13.30
CA GLU A 23 9.05 0.15 14.45
C GLU A 23 9.55 -0.73 15.61
N LYS A 24 9.07 -1.97 15.69
CA LYS A 24 9.46 -2.96 16.70
C LYS A 24 10.42 -4.02 16.16
N ASP A 25 10.89 -3.89 14.93
CA ASP A 25 11.77 -4.84 14.25
C ASP A 25 11.22 -6.29 14.21
N LEU A 26 9.89 -6.41 14.07
CA LEU A 26 9.19 -7.71 14.06
C LEU A 26 9.05 -8.30 12.66
N CYS A 27 9.37 -7.53 11.61
CA CYS A 27 9.23 -7.92 10.22
C CYS A 27 10.26 -7.16 9.38
N SER A 28 11.07 -7.88 8.61
CA SER A 28 12.09 -7.28 7.77
C SER A 28 11.49 -6.67 6.50
N PRO A 29 12.20 -5.74 5.82
CA PRO A 29 11.77 -5.24 4.52
C PRO A 29 11.53 -6.35 3.49
N GLU A 30 12.38 -7.38 3.47
CA GLU A 30 12.22 -8.54 2.57
C GLU A 30 10.92 -9.28 2.83
N ALA A 31 10.58 -9.54 4.10
CA ALA A 31 9.36 -10.23 4.46
C ALA A 31 8.10 -9.43 4.06
N PHE A 32 8.14 -8.09 4.17
CA PHE A 32 7.07 -7.24 3.66
C PHE A 32 6.97 -7.28 2.13
N GLU A 33 8.09 -7.22 1.42
CA GLU A 33 8.13 -7.26 -0.04
C GLU A 33 7.58 -8.59 -0.56
N GLU A 34 8.04 -9.72 0.00
CA GLU A 34 7.53 -11.05 -0.30
C GLU A 34 6.04 -11.18 -0.01
N GLY A 35 5.57 -10.68 1.14
CA GLY A 35 4.16 -10.73 1.54
C GLY A 35 3.23 -9.86 0.68
N LEU A 36 3.73 -8.76 0.12
CA LEU A 36 2.95 -7.84 -0.72
C LEU A 36 3.05 -8.16 -2.22
N THR A 37 4.05 -8.94 -2.64
CA THR A 37 4.27 -9.29 -4.06
C THR A 37 3.05 -9.95 -4.71
N PRO A 38 2.39 -10.98 -4.13
CA PRO A 38 1.24 -11.61 -4.76
C PRO A 38 0.07 -10.64 -4.98
N LEU A 39 -0.11 -9.67 -4.07
CA LEU A 39 -1.13 -8.64 -4.21
C LEU A 39 -0.76 -7.64 -5.32
N ALA A 40 0.52 -7.27 -5.44
CA ALA A 40 0.99 -6.41 -6.51
C ALA A 40 0.82 -7.05 -7.89
N GLU A 41 0.98 -8.37 -8.01
CA GLU A 41 0.82 -9.12 -9.26
C GLU A 41 -0.64 -9.17 -9.76
N ILE A 42 -1.62 -9.07 -8.86
CA ILE A 42 -3.06 -9.11 -9.22
C ILE A 42 -3.76 -7.76 -9.07
N ILE A 43 -3.03 -6.68 -8.76
CA ILE A 43 -3.66 -5.40 -8.38
C ILE A 43 -4.49 -4.78 -9.51
N ASP A 44 -4.08 -5.00 -10.75
CA ASP A 44 -4.80 -4.55 -11.94
C ASP A 44 -6.17 -5.23 -12.06
N ASP A 45 -6.22 -6.56 -11.84
CA ASP A 45 -7.47 -7.32 -11.85
C ASP A 45 -8.38 -6.91 -10.70
N VAL A 46 -7.81 -6.74 -9.49
CA VAL A 46 -8.56 -6.25 -8.32
C VAL A 46 -9.12 -4.85 -8.58
N ALA A 47 -8.40 -4.00 -9.34
CA ALA A 47 -8.85 -2.65 -9.65
C ALA A 47 -10.06 -2.61 -10.60
N ILE A 48 -10.32 -3.66 -11.37
CA ILE A 48 -11.54 -3.80 -12.20
C ILE A 48 -12.78 -3.79 -11.29
N ASP A 49 -12.73 -4.54 -10.19
CA ASP A 49 -13.83 -4.66 -9.23
C ASP A 49 -13.81 -3.57 -8.14
N ALA A 50 -12.62 -3.07 -7.83
CA ALA A 50 -12.39 -2.08 -6.78
C ALA A 50 -11.50 -0.94 -7.31
N PRO A 51 -12.09 0.11 -7.92
CA PRO A 51 -11.34 1.18 -8.58
C PRO A 51 -10.29 1.92 -7.72
N LYS A 52 -10.35 1.78 -6.39
CA LYS A 52 -9.40 2.36 -5.42
C LYS A 52 -8.26 1.41 -5.00
N ALA A 53 -8.14 0.24 -5.62
CA ALA A 53 -7.21 -0.80 -5.17
C ALA A 53 -5.76 -0.31 -5.14
N PHE A 54 -5.33 0.41 -6.17
CA PHE A 54 -4.00 1.01 -6.26
C PHE A 54 -3.71 1.97 -5.10
N GLU A 55 -4.65 2.87 -4.78
CA GLU A 55 -4.51 3.84 -3.70
C GLU A 55 -4.45 3.15 -2.33
N LEU A 56 -5.28 2.12 -2.12
CA LEU A 56 -5.31 1.36 -0.88
C LEU A 56 -4.06 0.51 -0.71
N PHE A 57 -3.57 -0.09 -1.78
CA PHE A 57 -2.31 -0.83 -1.79
C PHE A 57 -1.13 0.10 -1.46
N ALA A 58 -1.10 1.31 -2.05
CA ALA A 58 -0.09 2.32 -1.73
C ALA A 58 -0.10 2.72 -0.24
N VAL A 59 -1.28 2.83 0.38
CA VAL A 59 -1.39 3.08 1.84
C VAL A 59 -0.73 1.95 2.65
N MET A 60 -0.95 0.69 2.27
CA MET A 60 -0.33 -0.47 2.94
C MET A 60 1.20 -0.48 2.76
N VAL A 61 1.69 -0.21 1.55
CA VAL A 61 3.13 -0.11 1.22
C VAL A 61 3.79 1.06 1.97
N GLU A 62 3.06 2.16 2.20
CA GLU A 62 3.54 3.25 3.03
C GLU A 62 3.78 2.79 4.47
N GLY A 63 2.84 2.01 5.03
CA GLY A 63 2.93 1.45 6.37
C GLY A 63 4.08 0.46 6.56
N SER A 64 4.44 -0.33 5.54
CA SER A 64 5.58 -1.25 5.61
C SER A 64 6.94 -0.54 5.47
N GLY A 65 6.95 0.71 5.01
CA GLY A 65 8.19 1.46 4.77
C GLY A 65 8.89 1.13 3.46
N LEU A 66 8.39 0.20 2.65
CA LEU A 66 9.03 -0.18 1.39
C LEU A 66 9.11 0.97 0.38
N HIS A 67 8.19 1.94 0.47
CA HIS A 67 8.21 3.15 -0.36
C HIS A 67 9.47 4.03 -0.17
N GLU A 68 10.19 3.87 0.96
CA GLU A 68 11.40 4.63 1.29
C GLU A 68 12.64 4.07 0.56
N ASP A 69 12.62 2.80 0.16
CA ASP A 69 13.67 2.12 -0.60
C ASP A 69 13.32 2.12 -2.09
N GLU A 70 14.12 2.82 -2.88
CA GLU A 70 13.86 3.03 -4.30
C GLU A 70 13.90 1.73 -5.12
N GLU A 71 14.80 0.81 -4.79
CA GLU A 71 14.89 -0.47 -5.49
C GLU A 71 13.70 -1.36 -5.15
N ARG A 72 13.32 -1.43 -3.86
CA ARG A 72 12.17 -2.23 -3.41
C ARG A 72 10.86 -1.73 -3.97
N ARG A 73 10.62 -0.42 -3.90
CA ARG A 73 9.38 0.14 -4.46
C ARG A 73 9.29 -0.08 -5.98
N ALA A 74 10.42 -0.04 -6.69
CA ALA A 74 10.48 -0.28 -8.13
C ALA A 74 10.12 -1.74 -8.44
N ARG A 75 10.80 -2.71 -7.78
CA ARG A 75 10.51 -4.14 -7.94
C ARG A 75 9.05 -4.48 -7.63
N LEU A 76 8.48 -3.88 -6.60
CA LEU A 76 7.08 -4.11 -6.24
C LEU A 76 6.12 -3.48 -7.26
N ALA A 77 6.42 -2.28 -7.77
CA ALA A 77 5.59 -1.63 -8.78
C ALA A 77 5.61 -2.37 -10.12
N GLU A 78 6.76 -2.94 -10.52
CA GLU A 78 6.94 -3.71 -11.76
C GLU A 78 6.10 -4.99 -11.84
N LYS A 79 5.52 -5.43 -10.72
CA LYS A 79 4.58 -6.56 -10.68
C LYS A 79 3.22 -6.26 -11.29
N SER A 80 2.83 -4.99 -11.32
CA SER A 80 1.57 -4.54 -11.90
C SER A 80 1.75 -4.19 -13.38
N ILE A 81 0.69 -4.42 -14.16
CA ILE A 81 0.61 -3.98 -15.55
C ILE A 81 0.72 -2.44 -15.61
N ASP A 82 0.02 -1.73 -14.72
CA ASP A 82 0.15 -0.27 -14.55
C ASP A 82 1.22 0.11 -13.51
N SER A 83 2.44 -0.40 -13.71
CA SER A 83 3.60 -0.11 -12.86
C SER A 83 3.87 1.40 -12.73
N ALA A 84 3.63 2.18 -13.78
CA ALA A 84 3.81 3.64 -13.77
C ALA A 84 2.86 4.33 -12.78
N LYS A 85 1.61 3.85 -12.64
CA LYS A 85 0.68 4.34 -11.63
C LYS A 85 1.14 4.02 -10.22
N LEU A 86 1.61 2.80 -9.97
CA LEU A 86 2.16 2.43 -8.65
C LEU A 86 3.40 3.25 -8.29
N GLN A 87 4.34 3.44 -9.23
CA GLN A 87 5.53 4.27 -8.99
C GLN A 87 5.14 5.70 -8.59
N LYS A 88 4.16 6.31 -9.26
CA LYS A 88 3.65 7.64 -8.90
C LYS A 88 3.03 7.66 -7.51
N LEU A 89 2.23 6.64 -7.17
CA LEU A 89 1.59 6.55 -5.86
C LEU A 89 2.60 6.33 -4.72
N PHE A 90 3.60 5.47 -4.92
CA PHE A 90 4.66 5.24 -3.92
C PHE A 90 5.55 6.46 -3.73
N ALA A 91 5.75 7.28 -4.76
CA ALA A 91 6.51 8.53 -4.66
C ALA A 91 5.74 9.64 -3.92
N HIS A 92 4.40 9.58 -3.87
CA HIS A 92 3.57 10.66 -3.32
C HIS A 92 3.28 10.47 -1.82
N ARG A 93 4.15 11.05 -1.00
CA ARG A 93 4.26 10.92 0.47
C ARG A 93 3.08 11.44 1.33
N THR A 94 1.88 11.63 0.78
CA THR A 94 0.79 12.37 1.47
C THR A 94 -0.56 11.67 1.55
N LEU A 95 -0.68 10.40 1.13
CA LEU A 95 -1.96 9.69 1.23
C LEU A 95 -2.41 9.52 2.69
N TRP A 96 -1.47 9.37 3.64
CA TRP A 96 -1.77 9.32 5.08
C TRP A 96 -2.36 10.60 5.67
N VAL A 97 -2.09 11.78 5.10
CA VAL A 97 -2.60 13.06 5.63
C VAL A 97 -4.05 13.29 5.18
N ALA A 98 -4.42 12.85 3.97
CA ALA A 98 -5.76 13.05 3.43
C ALA A 98 -6.85 12.27 4.17
N TYR A 99 -6.53 11.09 4.75
CA TYR A 99 -7.48 10.27 5.50
C TYR A 99 -7.53 10.58 7.01
N ARG A 100 -6.64 11.46 7.52
CA ARG A 100 -6.60 11.85 8.94
C ARG A 100 -7.68 12.87 9.33
N HIS A 101 -8.35 13.50 8.36
CA HIS A 101 -9.37 14.53 8.60
C HIS A 101 -10.83 14.03 8.62
N TRP A 102 -11.04 12.71 8.65
CA TRP A 102 -12.37 12.09 8.82
C TRP A 102 -12.49 11.24 10.10
N TYR A 103 -11.83 11.67 11.17
CA TYR A 103 -12.14 11.29 12.56
C TYR A 103 -11.88 12.47 13.51
#